data_AF-A0A419HAJ7-F1
#
_entry.id   AF-A0A419HAJ7-F1
#
_cell.length_a   1.000
_cell.length_b   1.000
_cell.length_c   1.000
_cell.angle_alpha   90.00
_cell.angle_beta   90.00
_cell.angle_gamma   90.00
#
_symmetry.space_group_name_H-M   'P 1'
#
loop_
_entity.id
_entity.type
_entity.pdbx_description
1 polymer ?
#
loop_
_entity_poly.entity_id
_entity_poly.type
_entity_poly.pdbx_seq_one_letter_code
_entity_poly.pdbx_strand_id
1 'polypeptide(L)'
;MLGVSTTLLVDRARARRERIGKLDKDKREAYAELLAALTATDGDLQALALEHRAPVPRPVVVAAFNAHGLLARRYQIALVAPDAVAQAADEAYRTLRGIREAIIATEVDPSSRYEDDAPAAKAWGEVHPPYVTAIFALRDAMRADVQQR
;
A
#
# COMPACT_ATOMS: atom_id res chain seq x y z
N MET A 1 27.13 17.14 47.42
CA MET A 1 27.37 16.54 46.08
C MET A 1 26.10 15.79 45.64
N LEU A 2 25.06 16.52 45.21
CA LEU A 2 23.73 16.00 44.81
C LEU A 2 23.32 16.55 43.42
N GLY A 3 24.27 16.65 42.49
CA GLY A 3 24.04 17.33 41.20
C GLY A 3 24.24 16.48 39.95
N VAL A 4 24.75 15.24 40.07
CA VAL A 4 25.11 14.40 38.90
C VAL A 4 24.05 13.33 38.60
N SER A 5 23.33 12.87 39.63
CA SER A 5 22.29 11.83 39.49
C SER A 5 21.00 12.34 38.82
N THR A 6 20.66 13.62 38.97
CA THR A 6 19.48 14.23 38.34
C THR A 6 19.66 14.45 36.84
N THR A 7 20.87 14.80 36.38
CA THR A 7 21.15 15.07 34.96
C THR A 7 21.06 13.80 34.11
N LEU A 8 21.59 12.68 34.59
CA LEU A 8 21.54 11.39 33.87
C LEU A 8 20.12 10.84 33.69
N LEU A 9 19.23 11.09 34.66
CA LEU A 9 17.82 10.67 34.56
C LEU A 9 17.03 11.55 33.56
N VAL A 10 17.28 12.86 33.55
CA VAL A 10 16.68 13.80 32.61
C VAL A 10 17.15 13.50 31.18
N ASP A 11 18.44 13.25 30.97
CA ASP A 11 19.00 12.90 29.67
C ASP A 11 18.45 11.57 29.15
N ARG A 12 18.28 10.57 30.01
CA ARG A 12 17.68 9.28 29.63
C ARG A 12 16.20 9.41 29.25
N ALA A 13 15.43 10.23 29.97
CA ALA A 13 14.02 10.50 29.66
C ALA A 13 13.87 11.29 28.34
N ARG A 14 14.77 12.25 28.09
CA ARG A 14 14.83 12.99 26.82
C ARG A 14 15.17 12.08 25.65
N ALA A 15 16.24 11.29 25.76
CA ALA A 15 16.65 10.34 24.72
C ALA A 15 15.61 9.24 24.46
N ARG A 16 14.79 8.87 25.45
CA ARG A 16 13.66 7.94 25.25
C ARG A 16 12.54 8.61 24.44
N ARG A 17 12.17 9.84 24.77
CA ARG A 17 11.14 10.60 24.03
C ARG A 17 11.54 10.88 22.58
N GLU A 18 12.79 11.27 22.36
CA GLU A 18 13.33 11.50 21.01
C GLU A 18 13.30 10.22 20.18
N ARG A 19 13.63 9.05 20.78
CA ARG A 19 13.51 7.76 20.11
C ARG A 19 12.07 7.38 19.76
N ILE A 20 11.12 7.58 20.68
CA ILE A 20 9.69 7.32 20.40
C ILE A 20 9.21 8.23 19.26
N GLY A 21 9.51 9.53 19.33
CA GLY A 21 9.15 10.48 18.29
C GLY A 21 9.77 10.17 16.92
N LYS A 22 11.00 9.64 16.89
CA LYS A 22 11.64 9.19 15.65
C LYS A 22 10.96 7.96 15.06
N LEU A 23 10.72 6.92 15.87
CA LEU A 23 10.02 5.71 15.41
C LEU A 23 8.63 6.04 14.85
N ASP A 24 7.95 6.98 15.48
CA ASP A 24 6.64 7.45 15.05
C ASP A 24 6.65 8.16 13.70
N LYS A 25 7.68 8.98 13.47
CA LYS A 25 7.91 9.64 12.18
C LYS A 25 8.24 8.61 11.10
N ASP A 26 9.19 7.72 11.38
CA ASP A 26 9.64 6.67 10.46
C ASP A 26 8.45 5.77 10.05
N LYS A 27 7.52 5.48 10.98
CA LYS A 27 6.28 4.72 10.72
C LYS A 27 5.31 5.46 9.79
N ARG A 28 5.04 6.75 10.06
CA ARG A 28 4.15 7.57 9.20
C ARG A 28 4.71 7.74 7.79
N GLU A 29 6.03 7.88 7.68
CA GLU A 29 6.74 7.93 6.41
C GLU A 29 6.57 6.62 5.64
N ALA A 30 6.81 5.47 6.29
CA ALA A 30 6.59 4.16 5.68
C ALA A 30 5.13 3.96 5.21
N TYR A 31 4.16 4.46 5.97
CA TYR A 31 2.73 4.40 5.59
C TYR A 31 2.45 5.19 4.32
N ALA A 32 2.93 6.43 4.27
CA ALA A 32 2.76 7.30 3.10
C ALA A 32 3.45 6.70 1.86
N GLU A 33 4.65 6.17 2.03
CA GLU A 33 5.41 5.53 0.95
C GLU A 33 4.71 4.29 0.38
N LEU A 34 4.14 3.44 1.24
CA LEU A 34 3.38 2.29 0.78
C LEU A 34 2.13 2.71 -0.01
N LEU A 35 1.35 3.66 0.52
CA LEU A 35 0.14 4.15 -0.15
C LEU A 35 0.44 4.81 -1.50
N ALA A 36 1.54 5.56 -1.58
CA ALA A 36 2.02 6.15 -2.82
C ALA A 36 2.38 5.05 -3.84
N ALA A 37 3.12 4.03 -3.42
CA ALA A 37 3.51 2.94 -4.30
C ALA A 37 2.31 2.10 -4.78
N LEU A 38 1.32 1.84 -3.92
CA LEU A 38 0.08 1.14 -4.30
C LEU A 38 -0.70 1.95 -5.35
N THR A 39 -0.94 3.23 -5.09
CA THR A 39 -1.69 4.11 -5.99
C THR A 39 -0.98 4.29 -7.34
N ALA A 40 0.34 4.48 -7.32
CA ALA A 40 1.12 4.61 -8.55
C ALA A 40 1.11 3.31 -9.38
N THR A 41 1.25 2.16 -8.72
CA THR A 41 1.21 0.86 -9.40
C THR A 41 -0.16 0.59 -10.02
N ASP A 42 -1.25 0.88 -9.29
CA ASP A 42 -2.61 0.77 -9.82
C ASP A 42 -2.82 1.69 -11.04
N GLY A 43 -2.37 2.94 -10.96
CA GLY A 43 -2.43 3.88 -12.08
C GLY A 43 -1.69 3.39 -13.33
N ASP A 44 -0.48 2.85 -13.17
CA ASP A 44 0.31 2.30 -14.28
C ASP A 44 -0.36 1.06 -14.90
N LEU A 45 -0.97 0.20 -14.08
CA LEU A 45 -1.72 -0.96 -14.56
C LEU A 45 -2.97 -0.54 -15.34
N GLN A 46 -3.71 0.46 -14.86
CA GLN A 46 -4.87 1.01 -15.57
C GLN A 46 -4.46 1.66 -16.90
N ALA A 47 -3.38 2.43 -16.91
CA ALA A 47 -2.86 3.03 -18.13
C ALA A 47 -2.49 1.94 -19.17
N LEU A 48 -1.79 0.88 -18.74
CA LEU A 48 -1.46 -0.24 -19.60
C LEU A 48 -2.69 -0.93 -20.19
N ALA A 49 -3.73 -1.16 -19.38
CA ALA A 49 -4.97 -1.76 -19.84
C ALA A 49 -5.72 -0.87 -20.84
N LEU A 50 -5.70 0.46 -20.66
CA LEU A 50 -6.33 1.39 -21.60
C LEU A 50 -5.57 1.50 -22.94
N GLU A 51 -4.23 1.42 -22.89
CA GLU A 51 -3.38 1.43 -24.09
C GLU A 51 -3.53 0.14 -24.91
N HIS A 52 -3.85 -0.98 -24.26
CA HIS A 52 -3.92 -2.30 -24.87
C HIS A 52 -5.33 -2.87 -24.79
N ARG A 53 -6.09 -2.81 -25.89
CA ARG A 53 -7.40 -3.48 -26.02
C ARG A 53 -7.29 -4.99 -26.28
N ALA A 54 -6.41 -5.64 -25.52
CA ALA A 54 -6.10 -7.06 -25.56
C ALA A 54 -5.32 -7.42 -24.27
N PRO A 55 -5.27 -8.72 -23.89
CA PRO A 55 -4.41 -9.15 -22.80
C PRO A 55 -2.96 -8.67 -22.99
N VAL A 56 -2.40 -8.04 -21.96
CA VAL A 56 -1.08 -7.41 -22.05
C VAL A 56 0.01 -8.46 -21.81
N PRO A 57 1.10 -8.46 -22.59
CA PRO A 57 2.19 -9.40 -22.39
C PRO A 57 2.74 -9.36 -20.95
N ARG A 58 2.80 -10.54 -20.30
CA ARG A 58 3.27 -10.69 -18.90
C ARG A 58 4.54 -9.90 -18.56
N PRO A 59 5.61 -9.88 -19.39
CA PRO A 59 6.81 -9.11 -19.05
C PRO A 59 6.55 -7.61 -18.87
N VAL A 60 5.65 -7.03 -19.67
CA VAL A 60 5.29 -5.60 -19.61
C VAL A 60 4.53 -5.30 -18.33
N VAL A 61 3.50 -6.09 -18.02
CA VAL A 61 2.69 -5.91 -16.81
C VAL A 61 3.51 -6.14 -15.54
N VAL A 62 4.40 -7.14 -15.53
CA VAL A 62 5.28 -7.42 -14.38
C VAL A 62 6.30 -6.29 -14.19
N ALA A 63 6.81 -5.69 -15.27
CA ALA A 63 7.70 -4.54 -15.17
C ALA A 63 7.01 -3.33 -14.52
N ALA A 64 5.80 -2.98 -14.99
CA ALA A 64 4.99 -1.92 -14.39
C ALA A 64 4.66 -2.20 -12.91
N PHE A 65 4.26 -3.43 -12.59
CA PHE A 65 3.96 -3.83 -11.22
C PHE A 65 5.14 -3.65 -10.24
N ASN A 66 6.37 -3.83 -10.74
CA ASN A 66 7.58 -3.75 -9.92
C ASN A 66 8.20 -2.34 -9.89
N ALA A 67 7.75 -1.41 -10.73
CA ALA A 67 8.38 -0.11 -10.94
C ALA A 67 8.49 0.73 -9.64
N HIS A 68 7.53 0.60 -8.74
CA HIS A 68 7.43 1.42 -7.52
C HIS A 68 7.96 0.72 -6.26
N GLY A 69 8.68 -0.40 -6.40
CA GLY A 69 9.29 -1.10 -5.26
C GLY A 69 8.28 -1.55 -4.20
N LEU A 70 7.04 -1.86 -4.62
CA LEU A 70 5.92 -2.14 -3.73
C LEU A 70 6.20 -3.29 -2.74
N LEU A 71 6.89 -4.33 -3.20
CA LEU A 71 7.23 -5.48 -2.36
C LEU A 71 8.15 -5.10 -1.19
N ALA A 72 9.14 -4.23 -1.43
CA ALA A 72 10.06 -3.79 -0.37
C ALA A 72 9.32 -2.96 0.68
N ARG A 73 8.43 -2.05 0.25
CA ARG A 73 7.59 -1.23 1.13
C ARG A 73 6.63 -2.10 1.96
N ARG A 74 6.05 -3.13 1.35
CA ARG A 74 5.23 -4.11 2.07
C ARG A 74 6.02 -4.80 3.20
N TYR A 75 7.25 -5.24 2.93
CA TYR A 75 8.09 -5.84 3.96
C TYR A 75 8.48 -4.85 5.06
N GLN A 76 8.74 -3.59 4.72
CA GLN A 76 8.98 -2.55 5.71
C GLN A 76 7.78 -2.36 6.64
N ILE A 77 6.55 -2.31 6.10
CA ILE A 77 5.32 -2.24 6.91
C ILE A 77 5.20 -3.43 7.87
N ALA A 78 5.47 -4.64 7.39
CA ALA A 78 5.43 -5.83 8.24
C ALA A 78 6.43 -5.79 9.43
N LEU A 79 7.47 -4.97 9.36
CA LEU A 79 8.46 -4.80 10.43
C LEU A 79 8.12 -3.67 11.42
N VAL A 80 7.45 -2.61 10.96
CA VAL A 80 7.29 -1.37 11.76
C VAL A 80 5.86 -1.10 12.21
N ALA A 81 4.88 -1.75 11.59
CA ALA A 81 3.46 -1.50 11.82
C ALA A 81 2.85 -2.56 12.75
N PRO A 82 1.75 -2.24 13.45
CA PRO A 82 0.95 -3.25 14.15
C PRO A 82 0.35 -4.26 13.16
N ASP A 83 0.04 -5.46 13.65
CA ASP A 83 -0.50 -6.57 12.85
C ASP A 83 -1.72 -6.18 12.01
N ALA A 84 -2.63 -5.37 12.55
CA ALA A 84 -3.82 -4.90 11.83
C ALA A 84 -3.47 -4.12 10.54
N VAL A 85 -2.43 -3.28 10.60
CA VAL A 85 -1.94 -2.52 9.43
C VAL A 85 -1.20 -3.44 8.46
N ALA A 86 -0.37 -4.35 8.98
CA ALA A 86 0.37 -5.30 8.15
C ALA A 86 -0.59 -6.25 7.38
N GLN A 87 -1.64 -6.75 8.02
CA GLN A 87 -2.66 -7.59 7.39
C GLN A 87 -3.43 -6.82 6.30
N ALA A 88 -3.83 -5.58 6.58
CA ALA A 88 -4.52 -4.77 5.58
C ALA A 88 -3.61 -4.41 4.39
N ALA A 89 -2.31 -4.19 4.63
CA ALA A 89 -1.31 -3.96 3.59
C ALA A 89 -1.11 -5.19 2.71
N ASP A 90 -1.08 -6.38 3.32
CA ASP A 90 -1.03 -7.65 2.62
C ASP A 90 -2.25 -7.85 1.71
N GLU A 91 -3.43 -7.50 2.19
CA GLU A 91 -4.67 -7.63 1.41
C GLU A 91 -4.71 -6.66 0.23
N ALA A 92 -4.32 -5.40 0.44
CA ALA A 92 -4.19 -4.42 -0.65
C ALA A 92 -3.18 -4.88 -1.71
N TYR A 93 -2.05 -5.47 -1.30
CA TYR A 93 -1.08 -6.04 -2.23
C TYR A 93 -1.64 -7.23 -3.01
N ARG A 94 -2.36 -8.15 -2.35
CA ARG A 94 -2.94 -9.34 -3.00
C ARG A 94 -4.01 -8.96 -4.01
N THR A 95 -4.92 -8.05 -3.66
CA THR A 95 -5.97 -7.58 -4.56
C THR A 95 -5.39 -6.83 -5.76
N LEU A 96 -4.37 -5.99 -5.57
CA LEU A 96 -3.65 -5.35 -6.67
C LEU A 96 -2.92 -6.37 -7.58
N ARG A 97 -2.37 -7.43 -7.00
CA ARG A 97 -1.84 -8.56 -7.79
C ARG A 97 -2.94 -9.27 -8.57
N GLY A 98 -4.17 -9.32 -8.07
CA GLY A 98 -5.34 -9.82 -8.79
C GLY A 98 -5.61 -9.02 -10.07
N ILE A 99 -5.59 -7.68 -9.97
CA ILE A 99 -5.70 -6.78 -11.13
C ILE A 99 -4.61 -7.08 -12.16
N ARG A 100 -3.35 -7.23 -11.71
CA ARG A 100 -2.23 -7.59 -12.58
C ARG A 100 -2.49 -8.88 -13.36
N GLU A 101 -2.93 -9.94 -12.69
CA GLU A 101 -3.18 -11.21 -13.37
C GLU A 101 -4.37 -11.13 -14.32
N ALA A 102 -5.41 -10.34 -14.02
CA ALA A 102 -6.52 -10.10 -14.93
C ALA A 102 -6.08 -9.43 -16.23
N ILE A 103 -5.27 -8.36 -16.14
CA ILE A 103 -4.70 -7.66 -17.30
C ILE A 103 -3.85 -8.60 -18.19
N ILE A 104 -3.18 -9.58 -17.58
CA ILE A 104 -2.38 -10.58 -18.31
C ILE A 104 -3.28 -11.63 -18.99
N ALA A 105 -4.37 -12.01 -18.36
CA ALA A 105 -5.19 -13.15 -18.77
C ALA A 105 -6.30 -12.78 -19.75
N THR A 106 -6.86 -11.57 -19.63
CA THR A 106 -8.02 -11.11 -20.39
C THR A 106 -7.87 -9.64 -20.76
N GLU A 107 -8.64 -9.21 -21.76
CA GLU A 107 -8.91 -7.79 -21.95
C GLU A 107 -9.72 -7.28 -20.75
N VAL A 108 -9.33 -6.13 -20.22
CA VAL A 108 -10.04 -5.42 -19.15
C VAL A 108 -10.21 -3.97 -19.56
N ASP A 109 -11.32 -3.34 -19.18
CA ASP A 109 -11.60 -1.94 -19.50
C ASP A 109 -11.79 -1.12 -18.21
N PRO A 110 -10.73 -0.42 -17.75
CA PRO A 110 -10.82 0.47 -16.59
C PRO A 110 -11.70 1.70 -16.81
N SER A 111 -11.99 2.08 -18.06
CA SER A 111 -12.81 3.24 -18.39
C SER A 111 -14.31 2.93 -18.37
N SER A 112 -14.67 1.66 -18.44
CA SER A 112 -16.07 1.25 -18.41
C SER A 112 -16.68 1.38 -17.02
N ARG A 113 -17.98 1.63 -17.00
CA ARG A 113 -18.76 1.58 -15.76
C ARG A 113 -18.87 0.12 -15.32
N TYR A 114 -18.82 -0.13 -14.02
CA TYR A 114 -18.96 -1.50 -13.49
C TYR A 114 -20.28 -2.20 -13.88
N GLU A 115 -21.32 -1.44 -14.22
CA GLU A 115 -22.64 -1.96 -14.63
C GLU A 115 -22.72 -2.33 -16.12
N ASP A 116 -21.65 -2.09 -16.89
CA ASP A 116 -21.61 -2.46 -18.31
C ASP A 116 -21.51 -3.98 -18.48
N ASP A 117 -22.29 -4.50 -19.42
CA ASP A 117 -22.37 -5.93 -19.70
C ASP A 117 -21.22 -6.46 -20.56
N ALA A 118 -20.39 -5.57 -21.12
CA ALA A 118 -19.22 -5.92 -21.90
C ALA A 118 -18.24 -6.83 -21.11
N PRO A 119 -17.68 -7.89 -21.72
CA PRO A 119 -16.78 -8.81 -21.02
C PRO A 119 -15.59 -8.13 -20.34
N ALA A 120 -14.97 -7.14 -21.01
CA ALA A 120 -13.84 -6.39 -20.47
C ALA A 120 -14.23 -5.51 -19.26
N ALA A 121 -15.45 -4.97 -19.24
CA ALA A 121 -15.98 -4.20 -18.13
C ALA A 121 -16.28 -5.10 -16.92
N LYS A 122 -16.87 -6.29 -17.15
CA LYS A 122 -17.08 -7.30 -16.10
C LYS A 122 -15.77 -7.77 -15.49
N ALA A 123 -14.78 -8.09 -16.32
CA ALA A 123 -13.46 -8.50 -15.85
C ALA A 123 -12.82 -7.43 -14.95
N TRP A 124 -12.96 -6.13 -15.29
CA TRP A 124 -12.52 -5.04 -14.43
C TRP A 124 -13.33 -4.94 -13.14
N GLY A 125 -14.67 -5.04 -13.23
CA GLY A 125 -15.58 -5.00 -12.09
C GLY A 125 -15.44 -6.15 -11.09
N GLU A 126 -14.88 -7.28 -11.50
CA GLU A 126 -14.57 -8.40 -10.60
C GLU A 126 -13.32 -8.12 -9.76
N VAL A 127 -12.32 -7.42 -10.30
CA VAL A 127 -10.98 -7.33 -9.67
C VAL A 127 -10.67 -6.00 -9.01
N HIS A 128 -11.23 -4.89 -9.49
CA HIS A 128 -10.89 -3.57 -8.98
C HIS A 128 -11.66 -3.17 -7.70
N PRO A 129 -12.97 -3.45 -7.54
CA PRO A 129 -13.67 -3.12 -6.28
C PRO A 129 -13.06 -3.77 -5.03
N PRO A 130 -12.64 -5.06 -5.03
CA PRO A 130 -11.92 -5.64 -3.90
C PRO A 130 -10.64 -4.87 -3.52
N TYR A 131 -9.88 -4.39 -4.51
CA TYR A 131 -8.69 -3.57 -4.26
C TYR A 131 -9.04 -2.22 -3.63
N VAL A 132 -10.07 -1.54 -4.12
CA VAL A 132 -10.57 -0.29 -3.54
C VAL A 132 -10.98 -0.49 -2.08
N THR A 133 -11.72 -1.56 -1.78
CA THR A 133 -12.08 -1.92 -0.40
C THR A 133 -10.84 -2.17 0.47
N ALA A 134 -9.84 -2.89 -0.05
CA ALA A 134 -8.61 -3.18 0.68
C ALA A 134 -7.79 -1.89 0.97
N ILE A 135 -7.74 -0.95 0.03
CA ILE A 135 -7.10 0.37 0.23
C ILE A 135 -7.81 1.18 1.31
N PHE A 136 -9.15 1.17 1.36
CA PHE A 136 -9.88 1.83 2.44
C PHE A 136 -9.59 1.19 3.80
N ALA A 137 -9.65 -0.14 3.89
CA ALA A 137 -9.32 -0.86 5.12
C ALA A 137 -7.89 -0.57 5.61
N LEU A 138 -6.92 -0.51 4.69
CA LEU A 138 -5.54 -0.14 5.01
C LEU A 138 -5.44 1.28 5.58
N ARG A 139 -6.07 2.26 4.93
CA ARG A 139 -6.07 3.65 5.40
C ARG A 139 -6.74 3.80 6.76
N ASP A 140 -7.81 3.06 7.01
CA ASP A 140 -8.51 3.06 8.29
C ASP A 140 -7.66 2.44 9.40
N ALA A 141 -7.01 1.31 9.14
CA ALA A 141 -6.07 0.69 10.07
C ALA A 141 -4.89 1.63 10.40
N MET A 142 -4.30 2.27 9.38
CA MET A 142 -3.22 3.26 9.56
C MET A 142 -3.70 4.47 10.37
N ARG A 143 -4.92 4.97 10.12
CA ARG A 143 -5.49 6.09 10.86
C ARG A 143 -5.70 5.73 12.33
N ALA A 144 -6.26 4.56 12.61
CA ALA A 144 -6.47 4.07 13.96
C ALA A 144 -5.14 3.96 14.73
N ASP A 145 -4.10 3.40 14.11
CA ASP A 145 -2.77 3.31 14.71
C ASP A 145 -2.13 4.69 14.99
N VAL A 146 -2.37 5.68 14.13
CA VAL A 146 -1.88 7.04 14.36
C VAL A 146 -2.68 7.79 15.44
N GLN A 147 -3.97 7.48 15.60
CA GLN A 147 -4.90 8.13 16.53
C GLN A 147 -4.94 7.52 17.93
N GLN A 148 -4.55 6.25 18.13
CA GLN A 148 -4.54 5.58 19.43
C GLN A 148 -3.41 6.05 20.37
N ARG A 149 -3.07 7.34 20.32
CA ARG A 149 -2.00 7.96 21.12
C ARG A 149 -2.52 9.02 22.07
#